data_AF-A0A1V3N7J2-F1
#
_entry.id   AF-A0A1V3N7J2-F1
#
_cell.length_a   1.000
_cell.length_b   1.000
_cell.length_c   1.000
_cell.angle_alpha   90.00
_cell.angle_beta   90.00
_cell.angle_gamma   90.00
#
_symmetry.space_group_name_H-M   'P 1'
#
loop_
_entity.id
_entity.type
_entity.pdbx_description
1 polymer ?
#
loop_
_entity_poly.entity_id
_entity_poly.type
_entity_poly.pdbx_seq_one_letter_code
_entity_poly.pdbx_strand_id
1 'polypeptide(L)' 'LDQCGVAGITRARVMDAARGMGIAVHEGRYTADDLRASQGLFLTNTLLGVRPVAELDGQQLPRSPLVSRLQKSLEGDAS' A
#
# COMPACT_ATOMS: atom_id res chain seq x y z
N LEU A 1 2.35 19.81 -8.84
CA LEU A 1 3.62 19.04 -8.98
C LEU A 1 3.24 17.56 -8.98
N ASP A 2 2.57 17.17 -10.07
CA ASP A 2 2.05 15.82 -10.37
C ASP A 2 3.09 14.97 -11.11
N GLN A 3 4.35 15.06 -10.72
CA GLN A 3 5.44 14.54 -11.52
C GLN A 3 5.90 13.17 -11.03
N CYS A 4 5.02 12.19 -11.26
CA CYS A 4 5.35 10.80 -11.65
C CYS A 4 4.04 9.98 -11.87
N GLY A 5 3.17 10.46 -12.76
CA GLY A 5 2.47 9.65 -13.79
C GLY A 5 1.66 8.38 -13.46
N VAL A 6 1.43 8.00 -12.20
CA VAL A 6 0.54 6.86 -11.83
C VAL A 6 -0.39 7.21 -10.65
N ALA A 7 -0.55 8.50 -10.37
CA ALA A 7 -1.45 8.97 -9.32
C ALA A 7 -2.89 8.96 -9.86
N GLY A 8 -3.71 8.07 -9.32
CA GLY A 8 -5.15 8.16 -9.50
C GLY A 8 -5.85 6.88 -9.12
N ILE A 9 -6.08 6.02 -10.11
CA ILE A 9 -7.08 4.97 -10.01
C ILE A 9 -6.69 3.86 -9.03
N THR A 10 -5.52 3.23 -9.21
CA THR A 10 -5.13 2.10 -8.34
C THR A 10 -4.89 2.53 -6.90
N ARG A 11 -4.27 3.70 -6.71
CA ARG A 11 -4.07 4.31 -5.40
C ARG A 11 -5.41 4.63 -4.72
N ALA A 12 -6.35 5.23 -5.44
CA ALA A 12 -7.69 5.52 -4.91
C ALA A 12 -8.42 4.23 -4.53
N ARG A 13 -8.39 3.20 -5.39
CA ARG A 13 -9.00 1.89 -5.09
C ARG A 13 -8.43 1.26 -3.82
N VAL A 14 -7.12 1.31 -3.62
CA VAL A 14 -6.49 0.83 -2.37
C VAL A 14 -6.99 1.60 -1.16
N MET A 15 -7.07 2.94 -1.26
CA MET A 15 -7.55 3.78 -0.17
C MET A 15 -9.04 3.55 0.12
N ASP A 16 -9.86 3.36 -0.91
CA ASP A 16 -11.28 3.11 -0.77
C ASP A 16 -11.57 1.73 -0.20
N ALA A 17 -10.83 0.69 -0.62
CA ALA A 17 -10.86 -0.62 0.00
C ALA A 17 -10.45 -0.56 1.48
N ALA A 18 -9.38 0.19 1.80
CA ALA A 18 -8.94 0.41 3.18
C ALA A 18 -10.05 1.07 4.02
N ARG A 19 -10.65 2.16 3.52
CA ARG A 19 -11.75 2.86 4.19
C ARG A 19 -12.99 1.96 4.35
N GLY A 20 -13.35 1.18 3.34
CA GLY A 20 -14.45 0.23 3.37
C GLY A 20 -14.28 -0.87 4.43
N MET A 21 -13.02 -1.20 4.77
CA MET A 21 -12.68 -2.12 5.87
C MET A 21 -12.54 -1.42 7.24
N GLY A 22 -12.82 -0.12 7.34
CA GLY A 22 -12.66 0.66 8.56
C GLY A 22 -11.20 0.99 8.93
N ILE A 23 -10.27 0.90 7.96
CA ILE A 23 -8.86 1.25 8.16
C ILE A 23 -8.69 2.76 7.95
N ALA A 24 -8.07 3.43 8.92
CA ALA A 24 -7.73 4.85 8.79
C ALA A 24 -6.69 5.06 7.69
N VAL A 25 -6.97 5.99 6.78
CA VAL A 25 -6.08 6.35 5.67
C VAL A 25 -5.60 7.77 5.86
N HIS A 26 -4.28 7.95 5.87
CA HIS A 26 -3.63 9.25 5.95
C HIS A 26 -2.77 9.47 4.71
N GLU A 27 -2.94 10.63 4.07
CA GLU A 27 -2.09 11.09 2.99
C GLU A 27 -1.17 12.18 3.55
N GLY A 28 0.13 12.00 3.37
CA GLY A 28 1.13 12.89 3.92
C GLY A 28 2.50 12.69 3.28
N ARG A 29 3.46 13.46 3.76
CA ARG A 29 4.87 13.27 3.42
C ARG A 29 5.49 12.37 4.48
N TYR A 30 6.12 11.29 4.03
CA TYR A 30 6.84 10.35 4.88
C TYR A 30 8.31 10.35 4.48
N THR A 31 9.19 10.33 5.47
CA THR A 31 10.63 10.19 5.30
C THR A 31 11.01 8.72 5.12
N ALA A 32 12.25 8.45 4.72
CA ALA A 32 12.74 7.07 4.65
C ALA A 32 12.71 6.37 6.01
N ASP A 33 12.96 7.12 7.10
CA ASP A 33 12.93 6.57 8.46
C ASP A 33 11.50 6.19 8.89
N ASP A 34 10.49 6.96 8.49
CA ASP A 34 9.08 6.60 8.71
C ASP A 34 8.74 5.26 8.02
N LEU A 35 9.29 5.02 6.82
CA LEU A 35 9.08 3.77 6.09
C LEU A 35 9.77 2.59 6.78
N ARG A 36 11.00 2.78 7.26
CA ARG A 36 11.76 1.76 8.01
C ARG A 36 11.11 1.41 9.34
N ALA A 37 10.47 2.39 10.00
CA ALA A 37 9.74 2.19 11.25
C ALA A 37 8.33 1.63 11.05
N SER A 38 7.86 1.49 9.81
CA SER A 38 6.51 1.01 9.51
C SER A 38 6.31 -0.46 9.94
N GLN A 39 5.07 -0.80 10.30
CA GLN A 39 4.69 -2.19 10.63
C GLN A 39 4.46 -3.05 9.38
N GLY A 40 4.70 -2.48 8.20
CA GLY A 40 4.72 -3.17 6.92
C GLY A 40 4.56 -2.19 5.78
N LEU A 41 5.16 -2.53 4.65
CA LEU A 41 5.15 -1.72 3.45
C LEU A 41 4.63 -2.55 2.27
N PHE A 42 4.03 -1.88 1.30
CA PHE A 42 3.60 -2.51 0.05
C PHE A 42 3.76 -1.54 -1.11
N LEU A 43 3.90 -2.11 -2.30
CA LEU A 43 3.79 -1.39 -3.57
C LEU A 43 2.43 -1.68 -4.18
N THR A 44 1.89 -0.70 -4.89
CA THR A 44 0.66 -0.89 -5.66
C THR A 44 0.79 -0.37 -7.09
N ASN A 45 0.31 -1.17 -8.05
CA ASN A 45 0.14 -0.78 -9.44
C ASN A 45 -0.98 -1.62 -10.08
N THR A 46 -1.48 -1.20 -11.24
CA THR A 46 -2.64 -1.83 -11.90
C THR A 46 -2.40 -3.29 -12.31
N LEU A 47 -1.15 -3.66 -12.61
CA LEU A 47 -0.80 -5.01 -13.08
C LEU A 47 -0.59 -6.02 -11.95
N LEU A 48 -0.09 -5.54 -10.80
CA LEU A 48 0.35 -6.37 -9.67
C LEU A 48 -0.55 -6.21 -8.44
N GLY A 49 -1.53 -5.31 -8.45
CA GLY A 49 -2.43 -5.07 -7.34
C GLY A 49 -1.68 -4.49 -6.13
N VAL A 50 -1.71 -5.21 -5.00
CA VAL A 50 -0.94 -4.90 -3.78
C VAL A 50 0.12 -5.97 -3.60
N ARG A 51 1.39 -5.57 -3.48
CA ARG A 51 2.53 -6.47 -3.27
C ARG A 51 3.29 -6.07 -2.01
N PRO A 52 3.38 -6.94 -0.99
CA PRO A 52 4.18 -6.67 0.20
C PRO A 52 5.65 -6.45 -0.14
N VAL A 53 6.26 -5.47 0.50
CA VAL A 53 7.72 -5.26 0.46
C VAL A 53 8.33 -6.01 1.64
N ALA A 54 9.23 -6.93 1.36
CA ALA A 54 9.90 -7.74 2.38
C ALA A 54 11.14 -7.03 2.96
N GLU A 55 11.80 -6.18 2.18
CA GLU A 55 13.07 -5.56 2.54
C GLU A 55 13.16 -4.15 1.95
N LEU A 56 13.73 -3.22 2.73
CA LEU A 56 14.04 -1.85 2.32
C LEU A 56 15.46 -1.52 2.78
N ASP A 57 16.34 -1.13 1.84
CA ASP A 57 17.73 -0.77 2.10
C ASP A 57 18.53 -1.80 2.93
N GLY A 58 18.35 -3.10 2.67
CA GLY A 58 19.02 -4.16 3.43
C GLY A 58 18.33 -4.53 4.75
N GLN A 59 17.31 -3.79 5.16
CA GLN A 59 16.56 -4.04 6.40
C GLN A 59 15.28 -4.83 6.11
N GLN A 60 15.12 -5.97 6.77
CA GLN A 60 13.89 -6.76 6.70
C GLN A 60 12.73 -5.98 7.33
N LEU A 61 11.61 -5.91 6.60
CA LEU A 61 10.39 -5.28 7.05
C LEU A 61 9.43 -6.31 7.64
N PRO A 62 8.66 -5.94 8.67
CA PRO A 62 7.63 -6.80 9.22
C PRO A 62 6.53 -7.11 8.19
N ARG A 63 6.03 -8.35 8.21
CA ARG A 63 4.87 -8.76 7.41
C ARG A 63 3.58 -8.31 8.08
N SER A 64 3.02 -7.19 7.62
CA SER A 64 1.77 -6.68 8.16
C SER A 64 0.55 -7.52 7.75
N PRO A 65 -0.29 -7.98 8.70
CA PRO A 65 -1.57 -8.57 8.39
C PRO A 65 -2.52 -7.62 7.63
N LEU A 66 -2.36 -6.30 7.78
CA LEU A 66 -3.18 -5.31 7.06
C LEU A 66 -2.88 -5.33 5.57
N VAL A 67 -1.61 -5.48 5.18
CA VAL A 67 -1.22 -5.59 3.78
C VAL A 67 -1.84 -6.83 3.13
N SER A 68 -1.83 -7.97 3.82
CA SER A 68 -2.47 -9.19 3.33
C SER A 68 -3.99 -9.06 3.21
N ARG A 69 -4.64 -8.32 4.11
CA ARG A 69 -6.09 -8.02 4.01
C ARG A 69 -6.40 -7.14 2.81
N LEU A 70 -5.62 -6.08 2.59
CA LEU A 70 -5.75 -5.19 1.43
C LEU A 70 -5.57 -5.95 0.11
N GLN A 71 -4.56 -6.82 0.04
CA GLN A 71 -4.32 -7.65 -1.14
C GLN A 71 -5.55 -8.52 -1.48
N LYS A 72 -6.10 -9.24 -0.49
CA LYS A 72 -7.28 -10.09 -0.69
C LYS A 72 -8.52 -9.31 -1.10
N SER A 73 -8.73 -8.12 -0.53
CA SER A 73 -9.87 -7.26 -0.88
C SER A 73 -9.84 -6.85 -2.35
N LEU A 74 -8.65 -6.51 -2.88
CA LEU A 74 -8.51 -6.01 -4.24
C LEU A 74 -8.45 -7.10 -5.30
N GLU A 75 -8.03 -8.32 -4.93
CA GLU A 75 -8.13 -9.51 -5.78
C GLU A 75 -9.61 -9.91 -6.01
N GLY A 76 -10.50 -9.64 -5.05
CA GLY A 76 -11.94 -9.93 -5.16
C GLY A 76 -12.73 -8.95 -6.04
N ASP A 77 -12.21 -7.76 -6.34
CA ASP A 77 -12.87 -6.72 -7.15
C ASP A 77 -12.65 -6.92 -8.68
N ALA A 78 -11.94 -7.97 -9.10
CA ALA A 78 -11.64 -8.26 -10.50
C ALA A 78 -12.64 -9.26 -11.15
N SER A 79 -13.80 -9.47 -10.53
CA SER A 79 -14.91 -10.31 -11.05
C SER A 79 -16.12 -9.49 -11.44
#